data_AF-A0A139LR65-F1
#
_entry.id   AF-A0A139LR65-F1
#
_cell.length_a   1.000
_cell.length_b   1.000
_cell.length_c   1.000
_cell.angle_alpha   90.00
_cell.angle_beta   90.00
_cell.angle_gamma   90.00
#
_symmetry.space_group_name_H-M   'P 1'
#
loop_
_entity.id
_entity.type
_entity.pdbx_description
1 polymer ?
#
loop_
_entity_poly.entity_id
_entity_poly.type
_entity_poly.pdbx_seq_one_letter_code
_entity_poly.pdbx_strand_id
1 'polypeptide(L)'
;MNHSYKKIIVPALLGTLFLGACSDDASFEGEGKQQTYSLVVKGITTSGSDSSEELRDVSVFQFSDGNLYKTQQLTPESNGQSSISALSGSRLYFLTGVTLLVQEEGITEEEFRNMTIGEGLHNNSAPDFMAAIVELESTPQTRSNQEINVGMKRGVARIDLNTTADSKTLIKEIIVKDAPAETYPFIEKASASDKTVSYLKKFDPAFGGEQQGIFRIFESKRPVNIILRGTYNEIPISLKMQLPSIERNKVYELSVLNVGATVEGIFEIKPWEEGETIIGKPDTEHRILLNASQSKIPEGVTVDYENNIVEVPATGVSDMKLAFVSDTRIDISATEGTDSGVNLSEMSVSEETEGIVSAFNVSVAAQGSGRLGYTILVHLKNALLSGSYDYVEIRVAPSDKQIETVEMGGSIWMAFNARSRDLEDQVYPLDGTTVEEMYRNGWVSSIGGLFQYGRKYMYTPWQGYNPSNNLGNQTADIPWQNDTHMPCPEGYRVPTRSELNSLLPKNQEIPGTYIAGNGEKITATLHVGEGTLTTPTGVTGTQHYVKFTSEDTGRYLIIPLAGGKGDKSTTNNPSFGKRAVLWTSERNGCPGGYAWTYWLPFEGKETTAIAERQLQMEAFASLRCVKK
;
A
#
# COMPACT_ATOMS: atom_id res chain seq x y z
N MET A 1 15.64 104.74 -5.92
CA MET A 1 15.98 104.42 -4.52
C MET A 1 17.30 103.66 -4.54
N ASN A 2 18.38 104.44 -4.46
CA ASN A 2 19.37 104.46 -3.35
C ASN A 2 20.16 103.15 -3.26
N HIS A 3 21.32 103.09 -3.93
CA HIS A 3 22.67 103.37 -3.37
C HIS A 3 23.16 102.17 -2.52
N SER A 4 24.38 101.65 -2.62
CA SER A 4 25.64 102.15 -3.17
C SER A 4 26.68 101.01 -3.24
N TYR A 5 27.48 100.98 -4.31
CA TYR A 5 28.96 100.82 -4.38
C TYR A 5 29.73 99.93 -3.37
N LYS A 6 30.58 99.04 -3.92
CA LYS A 6 32.06 99.19 -4.16
C LYS A 6 32.62 97.87 -4.74
N LYS A 7 33.09 97.77 -5.99
CA LYS A 7 34.35 98.22 -6.62
C LYS A 7 35.64 97.61 -6.02
N ILE A 8 36.26 96.61 -6.67
CA ILE A 8 37.40 96.60 -7.65
C ILE A 8 38.64 95.94 -6.98
N ILE A 9 39.32 95.03 -7.69
CA ILE A 9 40.77 95.02 -8.04
C ILE A 9 41.30 93.57 -8.13
N VAL A 10 41.60 93.17 -9.38
CA VAL A 10 42.56 92.12 -9.78
C VAL A 10 43.97 92.72 -9.76
N PRO A 11 45.01 91.97 -9.37
CA PRO A 11 46.08 91.59 -10.31
C PRO A 11 46.53 90.12 -10.09
N ALA A 12 47.01 89.30 -11.02
CA ALA A 12 47.85 89.46 -12.22
C ALA A 12 49.23 90.06 -11.95
N LEU A 13 50.24 89.24 -11.63
CA LEU A 13 51.66 89.40 -12.00
C LEU A 13 52.44 88.15 -11.50
N LEU A 14 52.99 87.27 -12.35
CA LEU A 14 54.22 87.40 -13.16
C LEU A 14 55.46 87.82 -12.35
N GLY A 15 56.47 86.96 -12.33
CA GLY A 15 57.84 87.28 -11.86
C GLY A 15 58.58 86.02 -11.37
N THR A 16 59.06 85.18 -12.27
CA THR A 16 60.49 85.08 -12.68
C THR A 16 61.46 84.58 -11.61
N LEU A 17 61.90 83.32 -11.83
CA LEU A 17 63.29 82.85 -11.85
C LEU A 17 64.21 83.25 -10.69
N PHE A 18 64.59 82.28 -9.85
CA PHE A 18 66.00 82.05 -9.52
C PHE A 18 66.30 80.56 -9.36
N LEU A 19 67.47 80.20 -9.89
CA LEU A 19 68.06 78.87 -9.97
C LEU A 19 68.49 78.35 -8.59
N GLY A 20 68.29 77.04 -8.39
CA GLY A 20 69.25 76.09 -7.79
C GLY A 20 69.65 76.28 -6.32
N ALA A 21 69.18 75.38 -5.45
CA ALA A 21 70.01 74.31 -4.86
C ALA A 21 69.25 73.63 -3.70
N CYS A 22 69.52 72.33 -3.56
CA CYS A 22 68.85 71.37 -2.68
C CYS A 22 68.75 71.78 -1.20
N SER A 23 67.63 71.40 -0.58
CA SER A 23 67.59 70.97 0.81
C SER A 23 66.64 69.78 0.87
N ASP A 24 67.19 68.65 1.29
CA ASP A 24 66.49 67.38 1.49
C ASP A 24 65.41 67.47 2.58
N ASP A 25 64.41 66.62 2.37
CA ASP A 25 63.58 65.88 3.31
C ASP A 25 62.71 66.59 4.36
N ALA A 26 61.41 66.56 4.07
CA ALA A 26 60.48 65.80 4.89
C ALA A 26 59.38 65.19 4.00
N SER A 27 59.56 63.92 3.65
CA SER A 27 58.54 63.08 3.00
C SER A 27 57.39 62.84 3.98
N PHE A 28 56.18 63.27 3.61
CA PHE A 28 54.95 62.74 4.16
C PHE A 28 54.77 61.31 3.64
N GLU A 29 54.96 60.31 4.51
CA GLU A 29 54.55 58.93 4.28
C GLU A 29 53.04 58.79 4.48
N GLY A 30 52.34 58.12 3.54
CA GLY A 30 50.98 57.65 3.76
C GLY A 30 50.00 57.66 2.58
N GLU A 31 50.41 57.66 1.32
CA GLU A 31 49.52 57.30 0.20
C GLU A 31 50.12 56.13 -0.57
N GLY A 32 49.44 54.98 -0.58
CA GLY A 32 49.82 53.81 -1.37
C GLY A 32 49.97 54.21 -2.84
N LYS A 33 51.08 53.82 -3.48
CA LYS A 33 51.31 54.14 -4.89
C LYS A 33 50.37 53.29 -5.76
N GLN A 34 49.55 53.94 -6.58
CA GLN A 34 48.74 53.26 -7.59
C GLN A 34 49.66 52.64 -8.67
N GLN A 35 49.42 51.37 -9.00
CA GLN A 35 50.17 50.62 -10.00
C GLN A 35 49.23 49.98 -11.01
N THR A 36 49.71 49.85 -12.25
CA THR A 36 48.98 49.09 -13.28
C THR A 36 49.43 47.65 -13.23
N TYR A 37 48.47 46.75 -13.04
CA TYR A 37 48.66 45.30 -13.06
C TYR A 37 48.11 44.73 -14.37
N SER A 38 48.86 43.81 -14.97
CA SER A 38 48.37 42.99 -16.08
C SER A 38 47.62 41.80 -15.48
N LEU A 39 46.36 41.61 -15.87
CA LEU A 39 45.53 40.51 -15.41
C LEU A 39 45.33 39.50 -16.55
N VAL A 40 45.35 38.22 -16.20
CA VAL A 40 44.87 37.14 -17.05
C VAL A 40 43.64 36.56 -16.36
N VAL A 41 42.47 37.07 -16.74
CA VAL A 41 41.18 36.66 -16.19
C VAL A 41 40.67 35.48 -17.00
N LYS A 42 40.67 34.31 -16.40
CA LYS A 42 40.23 33.06 -17.03
C LYS A 42 39.01 32.51 -16.32
N GLY A 43 38.03 32.09 -17.12
CA GLY A 43 36.97 31.20 -16.68
C GLY A 43 37.51 29.80 -16.38
N ILE A 44 36.60 28.84 -16.20
CA ILE A 44 36.98 27.45 -15.98
C ILE A 44 37.50 26.86 -17.29
N THR A 45 38.63 26.16 -17.23
CA THR A 45 39.17 25.36 -18.33
C THR A 45 38.64 23.93 -18.23
N THR A 46 37.91 23.45 -19.24
CA THR A 46 37.56 22.02 -19.37
C THR A 46 38.80 21.21 -19.74
N SER A 47 39.10 20.15 -19.01
CA SER A 47 40.08 19.12 -19.41
C SER A 47 39.74 18.62 -20.82
N GLY A 48 40.71 18.72 -21.74
CA GLY A 48 40.55 18.24 -23.12
C GLY A 48 40.01 19.24 -24.15
N SER A 49 39.73 20.50 -23.78
CA SER A 49 39.46 21.56 -24.76
C SER A 49 40.31 22.81 -24.50
N ASP A 50 40.93 23.36 -25.55
CA ASP A 50 41.70 24.61 -25.50
C ASP A 50 40.82 25.87 -25.40
N SER A 51 39.50 25.73 -25.30
CA SER A 51 38.57 26.86 -25.17
C SER A 51 38.26 27.14 -23.70
N SER A 52 38.83 28.22 -23.16
CA SER A 52 38.31 28.86 -21.95
C SER A 52 37.00 29.60 -22.27
N GLU A 53 36.03 29.56 -21.36
CA GLU A 53 34.81 30.38 -21.47
C GLU A 53 35.16 31.87 -21.59
N GLU A 54 34.68 32.54 -22.65
CA GLU A 54 34.87 33.98 -22.83
C GLU A 54 34.12 34.75 -21.74
N LEU A 55 34.85 35.49 -20.91
CA LEU A 55 34.27 36.34 -19.88
C LEU A 55 34.11 37.76 -20.42
N ARG A 56 32.91 38.34 -20.21
CA ARG A 56 32.61 39.74 -20.52
C ARG A 56 32.05 40.43 -19.28
N ASP A 57 32.17 41.75 -19.24
CA ASP A 57 31.56 42.61 -18.22
C ASP A 57 31.87 42.17 -16.78
N VAL A 58 33.15 42.04 -16.47
CA VAL A 58 33.64 41.63 -15.14
C VAL A 58 33.74 42.86 -14.23
N SER A 59 32.88 42.90 -13.22
CA SER A 59 32.92 43.91 -12.16
C SER A 59 34.06 43.60 -11.20
N VAL A 60 34.88 44.61 -10.89
CA VAL A 60 36.00 44.51 -9.95
C VAL A 60 35.82 45.51 -8.82
N PHE A 61 35.77 45.00 -7.60
CA PHE A 61 35.69 45.78 -6.37
C PHE A 61 37.04 45.71 -5.65
N GLN A 62 37.70 46.85 -5.52
CA GLN A 62 38.99 46.96 -4.86
C GLN A 62 38.80 47.45 -3.43
N PHE A 63 39.28 46.68 -2.46
CA PHE A 63 39.29 47.04 -1.05
C PHE A 63 40.72 47.34 -0.58
N SER A 64 40.89 48.44 0.15
CA SER A 64 42.13 48.83 0.83
C SER A 64 41.81 49.21 2.25
N ASP A 65 42.62 48.73 3.20
CA ASP A 65 42.44 49.00 4.64
C ASP A 65 40.99 48.72 5.12
N GLY A 66 40.39 47.64 4.59
CA GLY A 66 39.06 47.17 4.94
C GLY A 66 37.88 47.97 4.37
N ASN A 67 38.14 48.96 3.51
CA ASN A 67 37.10 49.82 2.92
C ASN A 67 37.12 49.74 1.39
N LEU A 68 35.94 49.90 0.76
CA LEU A 68 35.85 49.97 -0.70
C LEU A 68 36.59 51.20 -1.20
N TYR A 69 37.65 50.98 -1.99
CA TYR A 69 38.45 52.03 -2.59
C TYR A 69 37.93 52.42 -3.98
N LYS A 70 37.63 51.43 -4.83
CA LYS A 70 37.22 51.68 -6.21
C LYS A 70 36.46 50.49 -6.80
N THR A 71 35.44 50.79 -7.60
CA THR A 71 34.78 49.83 -8.49
C THR A 71 35.22 50.09 -9.93
N GLN A 72 35.53 49.02 -10.67
CA GLN A 72 35.95 49.07 -12.08
C GLN A 72 35.20 48.00 -12.87
N GLN A 73 35.02 48.23 -14.18
CA GLN A 73 34.52 47.21 -15.10
C GLN A 73 35.66 46.80 -16.03
N LEU A 74 35.81 45.49 -16.22
CA LEU A 74 36.78 44.91 -17.13
C LEU A 74 36.05 44.16 -18.24
N THR A 75 36.52 44.34 -19.46
CA THR A 75 36.17 43.49 -20.59
C THR A 75 37.44 42.78 -21.03
N PRO A 76 37.72 41.55 -20.52
CA PRO A 76 38.87 40.79 -20.94
C PRO A 76 38.92 40.58 -22.46
N GLU A 77 40.12 40.58 -23.02
CA GLU A 77 40.36 40.17 -24.41
C GLU A 77 40.06 38.68 -24.61
N SER A 78 40.03 38.21 -25.85
CA SER A 78 39.72 36.81 -26.18
C SER A 78 40.69 35.78 -25.56
N ASN A 79 41.90 36.21 -25.21
CA ASN A 79 42.91 35.40 -24.50
C ASN A 79 42.82 35.54 -22.96
N GLY A 80 41.81 36.26 -22.45
CA GLY A 80 41.60 36.58 -21.04
C GLY A 80 42.42 37.75 -20.50
N GLN A 81 43.27 38.39 -21.33
CA GLN A 81 44.10 39.49 -20.86
C GLN A 81 43.27 40.75 -20.59
N SER A 82 43.59 41.45 -19.51
CA SER A 82 43.05 42.76 -19.19
C SER A 82 44.07 43.52 -18.35
N SER A 83 43.81 44.80 -18.08
CA SER A 83 44.69 45.61 -17.23
C SER A 83 43.85 46.37 -16.23
N ILE A 84 44.34 46.46 -15.00
CA ILE A 84 43.68 47.21 -13.93
C ILE A 84 44.68 48.12 -13.24
N SER A 85 44.24 49.31 -12.84
CA SER A 85 45.00 50.17 -11.93
C SER A 85 44.48 49.97 -10.52
N ALA A 86 45.34 49.50 -9.61
CA ALA A 86 45.02 49.21 -8.22
C ALA A 86 46.15 49.64 -7.28
N LEU A 87 45.86 49.75 -5.98
CA LEU A 87 46.85 50.03 -4.94
C LEU A 87 47.55 48.72 -4.54
N SER A 88 48.85 48.77 -4.34
CA SER A 88 49.60 47.64 -3.75
C SER A 88 49.00 47.28 -2.38
N GLY A 89 48.90 45.98 -2.08
CA GLY A 89 48.31 45.50 -0.84
C GLY A 89 46.78 45.46 -0.80
N SER A 90 46.08 45.89 -1.85
CA SER A 90 44.61 45.79 -1.92
C SER A 90 44.14 44.36 -2.17
N ARG A 91 42.91 44.08 -1.75
CA ARG A 91 42.18 42.87 -2.16
C ARG A 91 41.17 43.21 -3.25
N LEU A 92 41.15 42.41 -4.31
CA LEU A 92 40.28 42.54 -5.46
C LEU A 92 39.23 41.44 -5.45
N TYR A 93 37.97 41.82 -5.62
CA TYR A 93 36.83 40.93 -5.79
C TYR A 93 36.30 41.05 -7.21
N PHE A 94 36.21 39.94 -7.91
CA PHE A 94 35.76 39.89 -9.31
C PHE A 94 34.40 39.23 -9.36
N LEU A 95 33.46 39.78 -10.13
CA LEU A 95 32.12 39.24 -10.31
C LEU A 95 31.65 39.44 -11.76
N THR A 96 31.02 38.42 -12.33
CA THR A 96 30.38 38.50 -13.66
C THR A 96 29.11 37.64 -13.68
N GLY A 97 28.21 37.91 -14.63
CA GLY A 97 26.91 37.24 -14.81
C GLY A 97 25.77 37.82 -13.97
N VAL A 98 26.08 38.56 -12.91
CA VAL A 98 25.13 39.22 -12.00
C VAL A 98 25.69 40.55 -11.49
N THR A 99 24.81 41.45 -11.09
CA THR A 99 25.16 42.76 -10.56
C THR A 99 24.88 42.81 -9.05
N LEU A 100 25.84 43.27 -8.26
CA LEU A 100 25.63 43.62 -6.86
C LEU A 100 25.35 45.12 -6.76
N LEU A 101 24.30 45.49 -6.02
CA LEU A 101 24.00 46.88 -5.72
C LEU A 101 24.86 47.34 -4.54
N VAL A 102 26.03 47.88 -4.84
CA VAL A 102 26.97 48.39 -3.84
C VAL A 102 26.75 49.91 -3.67
N GLN A 103 26.59 50.37 -2.44
CA GLN A 103 26.62 51.81 -2.14
C GLN A 103 28.08 52.27 -2.13
N GLU A 104 28.44 53.23 -2.98
CA GLU A 104 29.84 53.60 -3.22
C GLU A 104 30.52 54.29 -2.02
N GLU A 105 29.76 54.82 -1.06
CA GLU A 105 30.30 55.47 0.14
C GLU A 105 30.16 54.58 1.39
N GLY A 106 31.30 54.20 1.99
CA GLY A 106 31.38 53.73 3.37
C GLY A 106 31.12 52.24 3.63
N ILE A 107 30.97 51.40 2.59
CA ILE A 107 30.83 49.95 2.78
C ILE A 107 32.16 49.31 3.20
N THR A 108 32.12 48.54 4.29
CA THR A 108 33.26 47.75 4.74
C THR A 108 33.41 46.46 3.93
N GLU A 109 34.62 45.90 3.90
CA GLU A 109 34.87 44.62 3.24
C GLU A 109 34.03 43.48 3.83
N GLU A 110 33.77 43.52 5.13
CA GLU A 110 32.92 42.53 5.81
C GLU A 110 31.46 42.61 5.36
N GLU A 111 30.88 43.82 5.31
CA GLU A 111 29.52 44.03 4.83
C GLU A 111 29.37 43.61 3.36
N PHE A 112 30.37 43.92 2.52
CA PHE A 112 30.38 43.54 1.11
C PHE A 112 30.41 42.02 0.93
N ARG A 113 31.26 41.29 1.66
CA ARG A 113 31.35 39.84 1.57
C ARG A 113 30.06 39.13 2.03
N ASN A 114 29.31 39.76 2.92
CA ASN A 114 28.04 39.27 3.43
C ASN A 114 26.83 39.64 2.55
N MET A 115 27.03 40.33 1.42
CA MET A 115 25.96 40.51 0.43
C MET A 115 25.57 39.18 -0.19
N THR A 116 24.27 39.01 -0.46
CA THR A 116 23.72 37.77 -1.01
C THR A 116 23.23 37.95 -2.44
N ILE A 117 23.20 36.84 -3.19
CA ILE A 117 22.64 36.76 -4.53
C ILE A 117 21.54 35.71 -4.49
N GLY A 118 20.36 36.01 -5.04
CA GLY A 118 19.31 35.02 -5.26
C GLY A 118 17.88 35.54 -5.15
N GLU A 119 17.60 36.46 -4.22
CA GLU A 119 16.23 36.94 -4.01
C GLU A 119 15.68 37.61 -5.28
N GLY A 120 14.60 37.04 -5.83
CA GLY A 120 13.96 37.52 -7.06
C GLY A 120 14.67 37.16 -8.38
N LEU A 121 15.81 36.44 -8.35
CA LEU A 121 16.61 36.11 -9.54
C LEU A 121 16.45 34.67 -10.06
N HIS A 122 15.52 33.91 -9.48
CA HIS A 122 15.28 32.51 -9.83
C HIS A 122 14.29 32.37 -10.98
N ASN A 123 14.76 31.96 -12.16
CA ASN A 123 13.90 31.57 -13.29
C ASN A 123 13.95 30.05 -13.48
N ASN A 124 13.27 29.32 -12.58
CA ASN A 124 13.27 27.85 -12.51
C ASN A 124 14.69 27.22 -12.38
N SER A 125 15.66 28.03 -12.01
CA SER A 125 17.07 27.73 -11.82
C SER A 125 17.73 28.94 -11.15
N ALA A 126 18.81 28.71 -10.40
CA ALA A 126 19.63 29.79 -9.88
C ALA A 126 20.31 30.59 -11.03
N PRO A 127 20.55 31.91 -10.84
CA PRO A 127 21.28 32.73 -11.81
C PRO A 127 22.73 32.27 -11.94
N ASP A 128 23.24 32.22 -13.16
CA ASP A 128 24.62 31.85 -13.45
C ASP A 128 25.55 33.03 -13.19
N PHE A 129 26.57 32.83 -12.38
CA PHE A 129 27.57 33.86 -12.09
C PHE A 129 28.91 33.25 -11.71
N MET A 130 29.97 34.05 -11.87
CA MET A 130 31.30 33.65 -11.46
C MET A 130 31.93 34.71 -10.57
N ALA A 131 32.71 34.26 -9.60
CA ALA A 131 33.40 35.10 -8.65
C ALA A 131 34.87 34.67 -8.45
N ALA A 132 35.73 35.63 -8.13
CA ALA A 132 37.10 35.37 -7.66
C ALA A 132 37.54 36.42 -6.65
N ILE A 133 38.55 36.05 -5.86
CA ILE A 133 39.20 36.93 -4.89
C ILE A 133 40.70 36.86 -5.15
N VAL A 134 41.36 38.02 -5.24
CA VAL A 134 42.80 38.13 -5.44
C VAL A 134 43.37 39.11 -4.43
N GLU A 135 44.47 38.75 -3.78
CA GLU A 135 45.20 39.64 -2.87
C GLU A 135 46.45 40.15 -3.58
N LEU A 136 46.62 41.47 -3.65
CA LEU A 136 47.78 42.10 -4.26
C LEU A 136 48.92 42.20 -3.24
N GLU A 137 50.16 42.00 -3.68
CA GLU A 137 51.32 42.14 -2.81
C GLU A 137 51.47 43.58 -2.28
N SER A 138 51.86 43.70 -1.01
CA SER A 138 51.99 44.98 -0.30
C SER A 138 53.26 45.76 -0.68
N THR A 139 54.27 45.08 -1.24
CA THR A 139 55.54 45.70 -1.65
C THR A 139 55.48 46.16 -3.10
N PRO A 140 55.70 47.47 -3.38
CA PRO A 140 55.88 47.99 -4.73
C PRO A 140 57.05 47.28 -5.45
N GLN A 141 56.76 46.30 -6.32
CA GLN A 141 57.81 45.72 -7.14
C GLN A 141 58.16 46.68 -8.28
N THR A 142 59.45 46.94 -8.50
CA THR A 142 59.96 47.84 -9.56
C THR A 142 59.81 47.29 -10.99
N ARG A 143 59.13 46.15 -11.17
CA ARG A 143 58.86 45.56 -12.49
C ARG A 143 57.44 45.91 -12.93
N SER A 144 57.34 46.65 -14.02
CA SER A 144 56.10 47.21 -14.56
C SER A 144 55.09 46.22 -15.15
N ASN A 145 55.27 44.90 -15.03
CA ASN A 145 54.42 43.87 -15.66
C ASN A 145 54.30 42.60 -14.79
N GLN A 146 53.77 42.69 -13.57
CA GLN A 146 53.33 41.48 -12.85
C GLN A 146 52.02 41.00 -13.48
N GLU A 147 52.05 39.82 -14.08
CA GLU A 147 50.87 39.14 -14.62
C GLU A 147 50.18 38.39 -13.48
N ILE A 148 48.92 38.74 -13.20
CA ILE A 148 48.10 38.09 -12.16
C ILE A 148 47.05 37.21 -12.82
N ASN A 149 47.08 35.92 -12.49
CA ASN A 149 46.05 34.98 -12.94
C ASN A 149 44.83 35.07 -12.03
N VAL A 150 43.67 35.39 -12.61
CA VAL A 150 42.39 35.42 -11.91
C VAL A 150 41.57 34.20 -12.34
N GLY A 151 41.54 33.18 -11.47
CA GLY A 151 40.74 31.97 -11.68
C GLY A 151 39.31 32.18 -11.21
N MET A 152 38.40 32.48 -12.13
CA MET A 152 36.98 32.65 -11.82
C MET A 152 36.33 31.30 -11.56
N LYS A 153 35.58 31.18 -10.45
CA LYS A 153 34.77 29.99 -10.14
C LYS A 153 33.29 30.30 -10.26
N ARG A 154 32.48 29.33 -10.68
CA ARG A 154 31.02 29.48 -10.65
C ARG A 154 30.50 29.53 -9.22
N GLY A 155 29.54 30.43 -9.00
CA GLY A 155 28.80 30.54 -7.74
C GLY A 155 27.69 29.50 -7.56
N VAL A 156 27.45 28.68 -8.58
CA VAL A 156 26.41 27.66 -8.65
C VAL A 156 27.02 26.28 -8.96
N ALA A 157 26.28 25.23 -8.59
CA ALA A 157 26.39 23.90 -9.17
C ALA A 157 25.46 23.76 -10.38
N ARG A 158 25.77 22.82 -11.27
CA ARG A 158 24.92 22.43 -12.41
C ARG A 158 24.39 21.01 -12.21
N ILE A 159 23.14 20.74 -12.59
CA ILE A 159 22.59 19.39 -12.69
C ILE A 159 22.39 19.05 -14.16
N ASP A 160 22.94 17.92 -14.59
CA ASP A 160 22.79 17.34 -15.93
C ASP A 160 21.92 16.07 -15.83
N LEU A 161 21.31 15.64 -16.94
CA LEU A 161 20.49 14.43 -17.02
C LEU A 161 21.08 13.50 -18.10
N ASN A 162 21.22 12.21 -17.76
CA ASN A 162 21.69 11.17 -18.66
C ASN A 162 20.84 9.90 -18.53
N THR A 163 20.02 9.58 -19.53
CA THR A 163 19.24 8.33 -19.56
C THR A 163 19.69 7.38 -20.66
N THR A 164 20.91 7.56 -21.19
CA THR A 164 21.41 6.81 -22.35
C THR A 164 21.72 5.34 -22.05
N ALA A 165 21.82 4.97 -20.77
CA ALA A 165 22.08 3.59 -20.34
C ALA A 165 21.01 2.59 -20.82
N ASP A 166 19.75 3.03 -20.94
CA ASP A 166 18.67 2.21 -21.51
C ASP A 166 17.64 3.08 -22.23
N SER A 167 17.46 2.84 -23.53
CA SER A 167 16.49 3.52 -24.39
C SER A 167 15.02 3.41 -23.94
N LYS A 168 14.71 2.50 -23.03
CA LYS A 168 13.36 2.31 -22.47
C LYS A 168 13.00 3.35 -21.41
N THR A 169 13.97 4.14 -20.94
CA THR A 169 13.77 5.18 -19.93
C THR A 169 13.33 6.48 -20.59
N LEU A 170 12.17 7.00 -20.17
CA LEU A 170 11.63 8.28 -20.60
C LEU A 170 11.24 9.13 -19.39
N ILE A 171 11.77 10.35 -19.30
CA ILE A 171 11.56 11.27 -18.16
C ILE A 171 10.50 12.29 -18.52
N LYS A 172 9.48 12.42 -17.66
CA LYS A 172 8.39 13.39 -17.80
C LYS A 172 8.68 14.68 -17.03
N GLU A 173 9.17 14.55 -15.79
CA GLU A 173 9.51 15.71 -14.98
C GLU A 173 10.61 15.42 -13.94
N ILE A 174 11.35 16.48 -13.58
CA ILE A 174 12.30 16.49 -12.48
C ILE A 174 11.96 17.66 -11.56
N ILE A 175 11.86 17.38 -10.27
CA ILE A 175 11.54 18.33 -9.22
C ILE A 175 12.72 18.41 -8.27
N VAL A 176 13.25 19.61 -8.05
CA VAL A 176 14.24 19.88 -7.01
C VAL A 176 13.52 20.60 -5.88
N LYS A 177 13.59 20.07 -4.67
CA LYS A 177 13.04 20.64 -3.44
C LYS A 177 14.17 20.99 -2.48
N ASP A 178 13.91 21.98 -1.64
CA ASP A 178 14.83 22.41 -0.57
C ASP A 178 16.17 22.99 -1.07
N ALA A 179 16.20 23.47 -2.33
CA ALA A 179 17.36 24.18 -2.87
C ALA A 179 17.53 25.53 -2.15
N PRO A 180 18.75 26.01 -1.87
CA PRO A 180 18.95 27.31 -1.24
C PRO A 180 18.41 28.46 -2.11
N ALA A 181 17.72 29.40 -1.49
CA ALA A 181 17.18 30.59 -2.16
C ALA A 181 18.23 31.66 -2.44
N GLU A 182 19.37 31.61 -1.74
CA GLU A 182 20.40 32.64 -1.83
C GLU A 182 21.78 32.08 -1.46
N THR A 183 22.81 32.75 -1.93
CA THR A 183 24.21 32.40 -1.68
C THR A 183 25.08 33.64 -1.49
N TYR A 184 26.21 33.48 -0.79
CA TYR A 184 27.27 34.47 -0.80
C TYR A 184 28.12 34.31 -2.06
N PRO A 185 28.40 35.39 -2.81
CA PRO A 185 29.29 35.32 -3.97
C PRO A 185 30.74 34.98 -3.59
N PHE A 186 31.21 35.47 -2.44
CA PHE A 186 32.62 35.45 -2.04
C PHE A 186 32.92 34.64 -0.77
N ILE A 187 31.89 34.03 -0.15
CA ILE A 187 32.06 33.15 1.00
C ILE A 187 31.65 31.74 0.57
N GLU A 188 32.64 30.88 0.37
CA GLU A 188 32.43 29.46 0.09
C GLU A 188 32.12 28.69 1.38
N LYS A 189 31.41 27.57 1.26
CA LYS A 189 31.10 26.66 2.38
C LYS A 189 30.41 27.39 3.54
N ALA A 190 29.51 28.32 3.24
CA ALA A 190 28.67 29.00 4.22
C ALA A 190 27.26 29.18 3.66
N SER A 191 26.25 29.05 4.53
CA SER A 191 24.85 29.28 4.17
C SER A 191 24.53 30.75 4.33
N ALA A 192 23.98 31.37 3.28
CA ALA A 192 23.51 32.75 3.32
C ALA A 192 22.28 32.91 4.21
N SER A 193 21.33 31.99 4.11
CA SER A 193 20.21 31.86 5.06
C SER A 193 19.59 30.47 5.02
N ASP A 194 18.50 30.33 5.77
CA ASP A 194 17.68 29.12 5.78
C ASP A 194 16.59 29.08 4.70
N LYS A 195 16.39 30.14 3.91
CA LYS A 195 15.36 30.20 2.87
C LYS A 195 15.62 29.14 1.77
N THR A 196 14.56 28.46 1.33
CA THR A 196 14.62 27.47 0.25
C THR A 196 13.67 27.80 -0.88
N VAL A 197 13.94 27.22 -2.06
CA VAL A 197 13.12 27.29 -3.28
C VAL A 197 12.96 25.90 -3.88
N SER A 198 11.97 25.74 -4.76
CA SER A 198 11.78 24.52 -5.55
C SER A 198 11.86 24.83 -7.03
N TYR A 199 12.46 23.94 -7.80
CA TYR A 199 12.55 24.01 -9.26
C TYR A 199 11.82 22.82 -9.89
N LEU A 200 11.25 23.03 -11.08
CA LEU A 200 10.46 22.03 -11.81
C LEU A 200 10.79 22.07 -13.29
N LYS A 201 11.36 21.00 -13.82
CA LYS A 201 11.55 20.81 -15.26
C LYS A 201 10.52 19.80 -15.74
N LYS A 202 9.65 20.20 -16.65
CA LYS A 202 8.78 19.30 -17.40
C LYS A 202 9.32 19.08 -18.81
N PHE A 203 9.14 17.86 -19.32
CA PHE A 203 9.46 17.47 -20.68
C PHE A 203 8.16 17.13 -21.41
N ASP A 204 7.95 17.77 -22.55
CA ASP A 204 6.84 17.46 -23.45
C ASP A 204 7.35 17.53 -24.90
N PRO A 205 7.53 16.37 -25.58
CA PRO A 205 7.28 15.00 -25.11
C PRO A 205 8.27 14.54 -24.03
N ALA A 206 8.00 13.39 -23.39
CA ALA A 206 8.90 12.78 -22.42
C ALA A 206 10.32 12.56 -23.02
N PHE A 207 11.34 12.87 -22.23
CA PHE A 207 12.72 12.96 -22.68
C PHE A 207 13.50 11.66 -22.47
N GLY A 208 14.27 11.25 -23.48
CA GLY A 208 15.30 10.22 -23.37
C GLY A 208 16.58 10.67 -24.06
N GLY A 209 17.73 10.53 -23.41
CA GLY A 209 19.03 10.95 -23.92
C GLY A 209 19.88 11.66 -22.87
N GLU A 210 20.79 12.52 -23.34
CA GLU A 210 21.63 13.37 -22.50
C GLU A 210 21.22 14.83 -22.65
N GLN A 211 21.10 15.55 -21.54
CA GLN A 211 20.87 16.99 -21.55
C GLN A 211 21.63 17.66 -20.40
N GLN A 212 22.51 18.59 -20.76
CA GLN A 212 23.27 19.39 -19.81
C GLN A 212 22.48 20.59 -19.31
N GLY A 213 22.77 21.03 -18.09
CA GLY A 213 22.26 22.28 -17.51
C GLY A 213 20.75 22.28 -17.28
N ILE A 214 20.18 21.15 -16.83
CA ILE A 214 18.76 21.05 -16.46
C ILE A 214 18.43 22.06 -15.37
N PHE A 215 19.28 22.13 -14.34
CA PHE A 215 19.19 23.13 -13.27
C PHE A 215 20.56 23.69 -12.94
N ARG A 216 20.57 24.91 -12.40
CA ARG A 216 21.65 25.44 -11.58
C ARG A 216 21.14 25.64 -10.17
N ILE A 217 21.97 25.31 -9.18
CA ILE A 217 21.61 25.37 -7.76
C ILE A 217 22.74 26.04 -6.99
N PHE A 218 22.40 26.86 -6.00
CA PHE A 218 23.38 27.41 -5.09
C PHE A 218 24.00 26.35 -4.18
N GLU A 219 25.19 26.64 -3.67
CA GLU A 219 25.87 25.82 -2.67
C GLU A 219 24.97 25.58 -1.44
N SER A 220 24.91 24.34 -0.97
CA SER A 220 24.10 23.94 0.18
C SER A 220 24.88 23.01 1.10
N LYS A 221 24.86 23.29 2.41
CA LYS A 221 25.26 22.32 3.45
C LYS A 221 24.11 21.44 3.92
N ARG A 222 22.88 21.78 3.52
CA ARG A 222 21.67 21.06 3.88
C ARG A 222 21.27 20.14 2.73
N PRO A 223 20.62 19.02 3.02
CA PRO A 223 20.17 18.11 1.96
C PRO A 223 19.22 18.79 0.99
N VAL A 224 19.38 18.51 -0.30
CA VAL A 224 18.50 18.94 -1.39
C VAL A 224 17.83 17.70 -1.97
N ASN A 225 16.50 17.70 -2.00
CA ASN A 225 15.71 16.55 -2.40
C ASN A 225 15.39 16.64 -3.90
N ILE A 226 15.53 15.51 -4.62
CA ILE A 226 15.31 15.44 -6.06
C ILE A 226 14.32 14.31 -6.33
N ILE A 227 13.25 14.64 -7.05
CA ILE A 227 12.21 13.68 -7.45
C ILE A 227 12.19 13.64 -8.97
N LEU A 228 12.43 12.47 -9.54
CA LEU A 228 12.36 12.23 -10.97
C LEU A 228 11.15 11.33 -11.27
N ARG A 229 10.32 11.74 -12.22
CA ARG A 229 9.14 10.99 -12.66
C ARG A 229 9.20 10.72 -14.14
N GLY A 230 8.84 9.50 -14.52
CA GLY A 230 8.94 9.05 -15.89
C GLY A 230 8.35 7.66 -16.07
N THR A 231 8.80 6.98 -17.11
CA THR A 231 8.47 5.59 -17.39
C THR A 231 9.72 4.81 -17.72
N TYR A 232 9.76 3.55 -17.30
CA TYR A 232 10.68 2.55 -17.81
C TYR A 232 9.88 1.48 -18.55
N ASN A 233 10.09 1.33 -19.86
CA ASN A 233 9.34 0.37 -20.67
C ASN A 233 7.81 0.53 -20.49
N GLU A 234 7.34 1.78 -20.56
CA GLU A 234 5.94 2.19 -20.34
C GLU A 234 5.41 2.04 -18.90
N ILE A 235 6.18 1.45 -17.98
CA ILE A 235 5.81 1.33 -16.56
C ILE A 235 6.18 2.63 -15.85
N PRO A 236 5.24 3.31 -15.16
CA PRO A 236 5.53 4.57 -14.48
C PRO A 236 6.46 4.36 -13.27
N ILE A 237 7.43 5.27 -13.14
CA ILE A 237 8.43 5.26 -12.06
C ILE A 237 8.55 6.66 -11.42
N SER A 238 8.77 6.69 -10.11
CA SER A 238 9.03 7.88 -9.30
C SER A 238 10.27 7.66 -8.43
N LEU A 239 11.41 8.16 -8.89
CA LEU A 239 12.70 8.02 -8.20
C LEU A 239 12.91 9.20 -7.25
N LYS A 240 13.10 8.91 -5.97
CA LYS A 240 13.40 9.90 -4.93
C LYS A 240 14.88 9.80 -4.56
N MET A 241 15.59 10.92 -4.61
CA MET A 241 17.02 11.04 -4.34
C MET A 241 17.27 12.23 -3.42
N GLN A 242 18.39 12.20 -2.70
CA GLN A 242 18.81 13.30 -1.84
C GLN A 242 20.30 13.56 -2.05
N LEU A 243 20.64 14.81 -2.38
CA LEU A 243 22.02 15.29 -2.35
C LEU A 243 22.29 15.82 -0.94
N PRO A 244 23.18 15.22 -0.13
CA PRO A 244 23.38 15.62 1.27
C PRO A 244 23.96 17.03 1.39
N SER A 245 24.75 17.44 0.39
CA SER A 245 25.26 18.79 0.23
C SER A 245 25.45 19.09 -1.26
N ILE A 246 25.49 20.37 -1.61
CA ILE A 246 25.78 20.85 -2.95
C ILE A 246 26.98 21.77 -2.85
N GLU A 247 28.02 21.51 -3.62
CA GLU A 247 29.18 22.38 -3.76
C GLU A 247 29.05 23.20 -5.05
N ARG A 248 29.28 24.52 -4.94
CA ARG A 248 29.38 25.37 -6.14
C ARG A 248 30.54 24.90 -7.03
N ASN A 249 30.50 25.27 -8.31
CA ASN A 249 31.54 24.93 -9.27
C ASN A 249 31.68 23.42 -9.54
N LYS A 250 30.58 22.67 -9.39
CA LYS A 250 30.46 21.24 -9.70
C LYS A 250 29.29 20.97 -10.65
N VAL A 251 29.37 19.85 -11.36
CA VAL A 251 28.33 19.26 -12.20
C VAL A 251 27.85 17.97 -11.54
N TYR A 252 26.56 17.85 -11.32
CA TYR A 252 25.91 16.66 -10.78
C TYR A 252 25.16 16.00 -11.93
N GLU A 253 25.68 14.90 -12.46
CA GLU A 253 25.01 14.16 -13.54
C GLU A 253 24.02 13.16 -12.96
N LEU A 254 22.74 13.37 -13.22
CA LEU A 254 21.66 12.44 -12.87
C LEU A 254 21.54 11.37 -13.96
N SER A 255 22.03 10.18 -13.68
CA SER A 255 21.88 8.98 -14.49
C SER A 255 20.67 8.14 -14.06
N VAL A 256 20.00 7.46 -14.99
CA VAL A 256 18.96 6.45 -14.67
C VAL A 256 19.37 5.11 -15.26
N LEU A 257 19.65 4.13 -14.40
CA LEU A 257 20.19 2.82 -14.75
C LEU A 257 19.18 1.70 -14.44
N ASN A 258 19.29 0.59 -15.17
CA ASN A 258 18.62 -0.67 -14.79
C ASN A 258 19.66 -1.59 -14.14
N VAL A 259 19.49 -1.88 -12.84
CA VAL A 259 20.37 -2.75 -12.06
C VAL A 259 19.59 -3.99 -11.66
N GLY A 260 19.70 -5.04 -12.49
CA GLY A 260 19.00 -6.31 -12.25
C GLY A 260 17.49 -6.20 -12.47
N ALA A 261 16.72 -6.20 -11.39
CA ALA A 261 15.26 -6.12 -11.42
C ALA A 261 14.71 -4.76 -10.93
N THR A 262 15.60 -3.80 -10.64
CA THR A 262 15.23 -2.47 -10.13
C THR A 262 15.82 -1.37 -11.01
N VAL A 263 15.04 -0.31 -11.24
CA VAL A 263 15.49 0.89 -11.95
C VAL A 263 16.02 1.88 -10.94
N GLU A 264 17.25 2.36 -11.04
CA GLU A 264 17.88 3.26 -10.07
C GLU A 264 18.20 4.62 -10.70
N GLY A 265 18.08 5.70 -9.93
CA GLY A 265 18.57 7.03 -10.26
C GLY A 265 19.89 7.28 -9.53
N ILE A 266 20.95 7.65 -10.24
CA ILE A 266 22.30 7.77 -9.70
C ILE A 266 22.84 9.15 -10.00
N PHE A 267 23.36 9.84 -9.00
CA PHE A 267 24.18 11.04 -9.20
C PHE A 267 25.64 10.66 -9.30
N GLU A 268 26.27 11.03 -10.41
CA GLU A 268 27.71 11.08 -10.53
C GLU A 268 28.15 12.54 -10.30
N ILE A 269 28.85 12.80 -9.20
CA ILE A 269 29.36 14.13 -8.89
C ILE A 269 30.63 14.32 -9.69
N LYS A 270 30.57 15.14 -10.73
CA LYS A 270 31.74 15.60 -11.44
C LYS A 270 32.02 17.00 -10.90
N PRO A 271 33.15 17.28 -10.26
CA PRO A 271 33.75 18.59 -10.42
C PRO A 271 33.80 18.91 -11.90
N TRP A 272 34.20 20.13 -12.22
CA TRP A 272 34.69 20.28 -13.58
C TRP A 272 35.84 19.28 -13.93
N GLU A 273 36.32 18.42 -12.98
CA GLU A 273 36.37 16.91 -13.09
C GLU A 273 36.53 16.08 -11.77
N GLU A 274 35.99 14.82 -11.74
CA GLU A 274 35.95 13.67 -10.76
C GLU A 274 35.30 13.69 -9.33
N GLY A 275 34.32 12.81 -9.04
CA GLY A 275 33.68 12.73 -7.71
C GLY A 275 32.70 11.57 -7.47
N GLU A 276 32.07 11.61 -6.29
CA GLU A 276 31.35 10.51 -5.64
C GLU A 276 30.01 10.13 -6.31
N THR A 277 29.55 8.91 -6.06
CA THR A 277 28.28 8.38 -6.58
C THR A 277 27.22 8.29 -5.49
N ILE A 278 26.04 8.87 -5.73
CA ILE A 278 24.88 8.76 -4.83
C ILE A 278 23.77 8.00 -5.57
N ILE A 279 23.21 6.97 -4.94
CA ILE A 279 22.21 6.09 -5.55
C ILE A 279 20.85 6.32 -4.89
N GLY A 280 19.82 6.58 -5.68
CA GLY A 280 18.42 6.49 -5.30
C GLY A 280 17.76 5.31 -6.02
N LYS A 281 17.16 4.41 -5.26
CA LYS A 281 16.42 3.27 -5.79
C LYS A 281 14.95 3.38 -5.38
N PRO A 282 14.00 2.88 -6.20
CA PRO A 282 12.64 2.64 -5.78
C PRO A 282 12.67 1.76 -4.54
N ASP A 283 11.79 2.06 -3.61
CA ASP A 283 11.66 1.22 -2.43
C ASP A 283 11.07 -0.15 -2.80
N THR A 284 11.96 -1.14 -2.95
CA THR A 284 11.61 -2.55 -3.21
C THR A 284 11.88 -3.47 -2.03
N GLU A 285 12.36 -2.92 -0.91
CA GLU A 285 12.72 -3.71 0.28
C GLU A 285 11.60 -3.75 1.32
N HIS A 286 10.66 -2.81 1.24
CA HIS A 286 9.51 -2.76 2.13
C HIS A 286 8.30 -3.52 1.58
N ARG A 287 7.46 -3.98 2.50
CA ARG A 287 6.18 -4.63 2.24
C ARG A 287 5.25 -3.73 1.42
N ILE A 288 4.42 -4.33 0.57
CA ILE A 288 3.38 -3.61 -0.17
C ILE A 288 2.17 -3.49 0.74
N LEU A 289 1.93 -2.32 1.33
CA LEU A 289 0.86 -2.12 2.31
C LEU A 289 -0.34 -1.36 1.70
N LEU A 290 -1.54 -1.74 2.13
CA LEU A 290 -2.77 -1.02 1.81
C LEU A 290 -2.69 0.43 2.32
N ASN A 291 -3.10 1.37 1.47
CA ASN A 291 -3.17 2.78 1.82
C ASN A 291 -4.60 3.17 2.19
N ALA A 292 -4.81 3.55 3.45
CA ALA A 292 -6.13 3.92 3.96
C ALA A 292 -6.74 5.15 3.26
N SER A 293 -5.93 6.16 2.95
CA SER A 293 -6.41 7.41 2.34
C SER A 293 -6.84 7.26 0.87
N GLN A 294 -6.25 6.30 0.14
CA GLN A 294 -6.52 6.04 -1.27
C GLN A 294 -7.53 4.89 -1.50
N SER A 295 -7.78 4.10 -0.46
CA SER A 295 -8.76 3.01 -0.46
C SER A 295 -10.17 3.54 -0.15
N LYS A 296 -11.20 2.80 -0.59
CA LYS A 296 -12.60 3.08 -0.28
C LYS A 296 -13.22 1.83 0.31
N ILE A 297 -13.38 1.84 1.64
CA ILE A 297 -13.88 0.71 2.43
C ILE A 297 -15.38 0.92 2.71
N PRO A 298 -16.27 0.04 2.20
CA PRO A 298 -17.71 0.11 2.47
C PRO A 298 -18.08 -0.22 3.92
N GLU A 299 -19.31 0.11 4.32
CA GLU A 299 -19.81 -0.18 5.65
C GLU A 299 -19.82 -1.70 5.94
N GLY A 300 -19.47 -2.08 7.17
CA GLY A 300 -19.41 -3.47 7.62
C GLY A 300 -18.11 -4.21 7.29
N VAL A 301 -17.22 -3.62 6.49
CA VAL A 301 -15.87 -4.15 6.21
C VAL A 301 -14.87 -3.59 7.22
N THR A 302 -13.99 -4.45 7.74
CA THR A 302 -12.84 -4.04 8.58
C THR A 302 -11.54 -4.29 7.83
N VAL A 303 -10.52 -3.46 8.06
CA VAL A 303 -9.21 -3.58 7.41
C VAL A 303 -8.11 -3.44 8.45
N ASP A 304 -7.22 -4.42 8.49
CA ASP A 304 -5.92 -4.36 9.13
C ASP A 304 -4.87 -3.95 8.08
N TYR A 305 -4.50 -2.67 8.10
CA TYR A 305 -3.54 -2.08 7.16
C TYR A 305 -2.09 -2.51 7.41
N GLU A 306 -1.76 -3.00 8.62
CA GLU A 306 -0.40 -3.47 8.93
C GLU A 306 -0.16 -4.87 8.38
N ASN A 307 -1.22 -5.70 8.35
CA ASN A 307 -1.15 -7.08 7.91
C ASN A 307 -1.79 -7.32 6.54
N ASN A 308 -2.38 -6.30 5.91
CA ASN A 308 -3.17 -6.40 4.67
C ASN A 308 -4.33 -7.40 4.76
N ILE A 309 -5.04 -7.43 5.89
CA ILE A 309 -6.20 -8.31 6.08
C ILE A 309 -7.46 -7.47 5.94
N VAL A 310 -8.40 -7.93 5.10
CA VAL A 310 -9.69 -7.30 4.86
C VAL A 310 -10.79 -8.27 5.27
N GLU A 311 -11.61 -7.94 6.26
CA GLU A 311 -12.73 -8.79 6.67
C GLU A 311 -14.04 -8.29 6.04
N VAL A 312 -14.68 -9.16 5.26
CA VAL A 312 -15.90 -8.89 4.51
C VAL A 312 -17.08 -9.59 5.20
N PRO A 313 -18.20 -8.90 5.45
CA PRO A 313 -19.36 -9.49 6.11
C PRO A 313 -20.07 -10.50 5.21
N ALA A 314 -20.87 -11.37 5.82
CA ALA A 314 -21.64 -12.40 5.11
C ALA A 314 -22.66 -11.82 4.11
N THR A 315 -23.10 -10.58 4.30
CA THR A 315 -23.96 -9.85 3.37
C THR A 315 -23.26 -9.48 2.06
N GLY A 316 -21.94 -9.70 1.96
CA GLY A 316 -21.14 -9.33 0.81
C GLY A 316 -20.81 -7.84 0.76
N VAL A 317 -20.10 -7.45 -0.29
CA VAL A 317 -19.67 -6.08 -0.58
C VAL A 317 -19.61 -5.85 -2.09
N SER A 318 -19.91 -4.65 -2.54
CA SER A 318 -19.79 -4.24 -3.95
C SER A 318 -18.80 -3.09 -4.08
N ASP A 319 -17.93 -3.16 -5.09
CA ASP A 319 -17.02 -2.09 -5.51
C ASP A 319 -16.17 -1.49 -4.37
N MET A 320 -15.68 -2.34 -3.46
CA MET A 320 -14.67 -1.95 -2.48
C MET A 320 -13.36 -1.67 -3.22
N LYS A 321 -12.76 -0.49 -3.00
CA LYS A 321 -11.48 -0.13 -3.64
C LYS A 321 -10.33 -0.37 -2.66
N LEU A 322 -9.38 -1.22 -3.06
CA LEU A 322 -8.13 -1.44 -2.35
C LEU A 322 -6.99 -0.78 -3.12
N ALA A 323 -6.23 0.09 -2.46
CA ALA A 323 -5.20 0.90 -3.10
C ALA A 323 -3.86 0.83 -2.36
N PHE A 324 -2.77 1.02 -3.11
CA PHE A 324 -1.39 1.02 -2.67
C PHE A 324 -0.71 2.29 -3.19
N VAL A 325 0.23 2.84 -2.42
CA VAL A 325 1.05 3.97 -2.85
C VAL A 325 2.51 3.53 -2.79
N SER A 326 3.22 3.64 -3.90
CA SER A 326 4.61 3.21 -4.03
C SER A 326 5.37 4.04 -5.06
N ASP A 327 6.68 3.85 -5.14
CA ASP A 327 7.53 4.56 -6.11
C ASP A 327 7.39 4.04 -7.55
N THR A 328 6.65 2.95 -7.75
CA THR A 328 6.37 2.33 -9.05
C THR A 328 5.04 1.58 -8.99
N ARG A 329 4.52 1.16 -10.15
CA ARG A 329 3.28 0.39 -10.25
C ARG A 329 3.38 -0.94 -9.49
N ILE A 330 2.35 -1.24 -8.71
CA ILE A 330 2.06 -2.59 -8.17
C ILE A 330 1.11 -3.32 -9.11
N ASP A 331 1.37 -4.60 -9.36
CA ASP A 331 0.56 -5.52 -10.16
C ASP A 331 0.05 -6.69 -9.29
N ILE A 332 -1.09 -7.27 -9.68
CA ILE A 332 -1.54 -8.57 -9.15
C ILE A 332 -0.78 -9.67 -9.90
N SER A 333 -0.07 -10.53 -9.17
CA SER A 333 0.67 -11.64 -9.76
C SER A 333 -0.16 -12.91 -9.87
N ALA A 334 -1.03 -13.17 -8.88
CA ALA A 334 -1.87 -14.35 -8.81
C ALA A 334 -3.03 -14.12 -7.83
N THR A 335 -4.10 -14.91 -7.99
CA THR A 335 -5.24 -14.90 -7.07
C THR A 335 -5.60 -16.33 -6.68
N GLU A 336 -5.85 -16.57 -5.41
CA GLU A 336 -6.26 -17.87 -4.85
C GLU A 336 -7.56 -17.74 -4.07
N GLY A 337 -8.37 -18.80 -4.02
CA GLY A 337 -9.63 -18.80 -3.26
C GLY A 337 -10.75 -17.97 -3.87
N THR A 338 -10.64 -17.58 -5.14
CA THR A 338 -11.73 -16.95 -5.90
C THR A 338 -12.74 -18.02 -6.35
N ASP A 339 -14.02 -17.70 -6.19
CA ASP A 339 -15.16 -18.50 -6.65
C ASP A 339 -16.11 -17.59 -7.47
N SER A 340 -17.15 -18.15 -8.08
CA SER A 340 -18.13 -17.45 -8.94
C SER A 340 -18.79 -16.22 -8.30
N GLY A 341 -18.81 -16.12 -6.97
CA GLY A 341 -19.32 -14.97 -6.21
C GLY A 341 -18.30 -13.84 -5.96
N VAL A 342 -17.07 -13.94 -6.47
CA VAL A 342 -16.00 -12.95 -6.24
C VAL A 342 -15.58 -12.35 -7.58
N ASN A 343 -15.55 -11.01 -7.66
CA ASN A 343 -15.05 -10.27 -8.81
C ASN A 343 -13.94 -9.31 -8.36
N LEU A 344 -12.79 -9.41 -9.04
CA LEU A 344 -11.65 -8.52 -8.88
C LEU A 344 -11.44 -7.78 -10.20
N SER A 345 -11.38 -6.45 -10.16
CA SER A 345 -11.06 -5.67 -11.36
C SER A 345 -9.58 -5.80 -11.72
N GLU A 346 -9.26 -5.41 -12.95
CA GLU A 346 -7.86 -5.14 -13.30
C GLU A 346 -7.27 -4.02 -12.45
N MET A 347 -5.95 -4.00 -12.35
CA MET A 347 -5.22 -2.96 -11.63
C MET A 347 -5.27 -1.64 -12.40
N SER A 348 -5.84 -0.63 -11.77
CA SER A 348 -5.79 0.76 -12.22
C SER A 348 -4.57 1.48 -11.64
N VAL A 349 -4.04 2.46 -12.38
CA VAL A 349 -2.83 3.20 -12.01
C VAL A 349 -3.04 4.69 -12.21
N SER A 350 -2.66 5.49 -11.23
CA SER A 350 -2.60 6.95 -11.33
C SER A 350 -1.32 7.50 -10.71
N GLU A 351 -0.84 8.64 -11.22
CA GLU A 351 0.33 9.34 -10.70
C GLU A 351 -0.15 10.45 -9.75
N GLU A 352 0.22 10.38 -8.46
CA GLU A 352 -0.16 11.36 -7.44
C GLU A 352 1.08 12.04 -6.85
N THR A 353 0.89 13.06 -6.00
CA THR A 353 2.01 13.78 -5.37
C THR A 353 2.89 12.89 -4.47
N GLU A 354 2.28 11.90 -3.81
CA GLU A 354 2.95 11.00 -2.85
C GLU A 354 3.70 9.84 -3.53
N GLY A 355 3.28 9.46 -4.74
CA GLY A 355 3.84 8.35 -5.51
C GLY A 355 2.90 7.87 -6.61
N ILE A 356 3.16 6.66 -7.10
CA ILE A 356 2.28 5.92 -8.01
C ILE A 356 1.22 5.22 -7.16
N VAL A 357 -0.05 5.46 -7.49
CA VAL A 357 -1.18 4.78 -6.85
C VAL A 357 -1.62 3.64 -7.74
N SER A 358 -1.52 2.41 -7.23
CA SER A 358 -2.10 1.21 -7.84
C SER A 358 -3.35 0.83 -7.08
N ALA A 359 -4.47 0.56 -7.76
CA ALA A 359 -5.70 0.16 -7.09
C ALA A 359 -6.55 -0.81 -7.91
N PHE A 360 -7.25 -1.70 -7.23
CA PHE A 360 -8.26 -2.58 -7.84
C PHE A 360 -9.53 -2.60 -6.99
N ASN A 361 -10.65 -2.94 -7.64
CA ASN A 361 -11.94 -3.09 -6.99
C ASN A 361 -12.22 -4.56 -6.68
N VAL A 362 -12.90 -4.77 -5.56
CA VAL A 362 -13.34 -6.08 -5.06
C VAL A 362 -14.85 -6.05 -4.88
N SER A 363 -15.52 -7.03 -5.45
CA SER A 363 -16.92 -7.33 -5.17
C SER A 363 -17.06 -8.78 -4.72
N VAL A 364 -17.76 -8.98 -3.61
CA VAL A 364 -18.07 -10.29 -3.02
C VAL A 364 -19.58 -10.38 -2.86
N ALA A 365 -20.21 -11.37 -3.49
CA ALA A 365 -21.63 -11.62 -3.35
C ALA A 365 -21.99 -12.02 -1.90
N ALA A 366 -23.24 -11.76 -1.51
CA ALA A 366 -23.75 -12.23 -0.24
C ALA A 366 -23.68 -13.76 -0.14
N GLN A 367 -23.33 -14.27 1.05
CA GLN A 367 -23.30 -15.68 1.37
C GLN A 367 -24.71 -16.28 1.29
N GLY A 368 -24.84 -17.44 0.66
CA GLY A 368 -26.06 -18.26 0.73
C GLY A 368 -26.21 -18.93 2.10
N SER A 369 -27.36 -19.57 2.37
CA SER A 369 -27.54 -20.40 3.56
C SER A 369 -26.51 -21.55 3.60
N GLY A 370 -25.99 -21.88 4.78
CA GLY A 370 -25.08 -23.02 4.96
C GLY A 370 -23.63 -22.83 4.56
N ARG A 371 -23.24 -21.65 4.06
CA ARG A 371 -21.86 -21.40 3.58
C ARG A 371 -20.91 -21.07 4.73
N LEU A 372 -19.78 -21.78 4.79
CA LEU A 372 -18.67 -21.44 5.69
C LEU A 372 -17.95 -20.16 5.22
N GLY A 373 -17.22 -19.54 6.14
CA GLY A 373 -16.32 -18.44 5.79
C GLY A 373 -15.19 -18.95 4.90
N TYR A 374 -14.65 -18.09 4.04
CA TYR A 374 -13.57 -18.43 3.13
C TYR A 374 -12.61 -17.25 2.94
N THR A 375 -11.42 -17.55 2.43
CA THR A 375 -10.34 -16.57 2.27
C THR A 375 -9.92 -16.48 0.80
N ILE A 376 -9.65 -15.26 0.35
CA ILE A 376 -9.08 -14.95 -0.96
C ILE A 376 -7.65 -14.41 -0.79
N LEU A 377 -6.70 -15.12 -1.40
CA LEU A 377 -5.32 -14.77 -1.70
C LEU A 377 -5.17 -13.74 -2.83
N VAL A 378 -4.84 -12.46 -2.63
CA VAL A 378 -4.41 -11.60 -3.75
C VAL A 378 -2.92 -11.33 -3.65
N HIS A 379 -2.13 -12.05 -4.44
CA HIS A 379 -0.67 -11.93 -4.46
C HIS A 379 -0.24 -10.70 -5.27
N LEU A 380 0.67 -9.93 -4.71
CA LEU A 380 1.12 -8.64 -5.23
C LEU A 380 2.60 -8.65 -5.56
N LYS A 381 2.95 -7.90 -6.61
CA LYS A 381 4.32 -7.62 -6.97
C LYS A 381 4.51 -6.20 -7.45
N ASN A 382 5.72 -5.71 -7.31
CA ASN A 382 6.20 -4.57 -8.06
C ASN A 382 6.26 -4.94 -9.57
N ALA A 383 5.78 -4.06 -10.45
CA ALA A 383 5.75 -4.30 -11.90
C ALA A 383 7.14 -4.51 -12.51
N LEU A 384 8.20 -3.99 -11.86
CA LEU A 384 9.58 -4.16 -12.28
C LEU A 384 10.18 -5.52 -11.85
N LEU A 385 9.52 -6.23 -10.93
CA LEU A 385 9.96 -7.52 -10.39
C LEU A 385 9.23 -8.69 -11.06
N SER A 386 9.92 -9.83 -11.16
CA SER A 386 9.39 -11.05 -11.78
C SER A 386 8.57 -11.91 -10.81
N GLY A 387 8.77 -11.80 -9.49
CA GLY A 387 8.09 -12.60 -8.46
C GLY A 387 7.12 -11.81 -7.59
N SER A 388 6.11 -12.52 -7.05
CA SER A 388 5.30 -12.05 -5.92
C SER A 388 6.12 -12.04 -4.64
N TYR A 389 5.88 -11.08 -3.76
CA TYR A 389 6.51 -11.05 -2.44
C TYR A 389 5.62 -10.47 -1.34
N ASP A 390 4.38 -10.08 -1.64
CA ASP A 390 3.39 -9.70 -0.65
C ASP A 390 1.98 -10.11 -1.09
N TYR A 391 1.00 -9.94 -0.23
CA TYR A 391 -0.39 -10.25 -0.54
C TYR A 391 -1.38 -9.42 0.26
N VAL A 392 -2.63 -9.38 -0.21
CA VAL A 392 -3.81 -9.02 0.57
C VAL A 392 -4.61 -10.27 0.84
N GLU A 393 -4.97 -10.47 2.11
CA GLU A 393 -5.86 -11.54 2.55
C GLU A 393 -7.28 -10.98 2.73
N ILE A 394 -8.24 -11.44 1.93
CA ILE A 394 -9.64 -11.04 2.06
C ILE A 394 -10.41 -12.19 2.70
N ARG A 395 -10.88 -12.01 3.94
CA ARG A 395 -11.62 -13.01 4.71
C ARG A 395 -13.11 -12.72 4.67
N VAL A 396 -13.88 -13.61 4.06
CA VAL A 396 -15.34 -13.50 3.99
C VAL A 396 -15.95 -14.28 5.13
N ALA A 397 -16.81 -13.63 5.93
CA ALA A 397 -17.48 -14.24 7.07
C ALA A 397 -18.41 -15.40 6.64
N PRO A 398 -18.64 -16.39 7.52
CA PRO A 398 -19.63 -17.45 7.27
C PRO A 398 -21.05 -16.89 7.19
N SER A 399 -21.94 -17.64 6.54
CA SER A 399 -23.37 -17.34 6.47
C SER A 399 -24.00 -17.17 7.86
N ASP A 400 -24.89 -16.19 8.00
CA ASP A 400 -25.72 -16.00 9.20
C ASP A 400 -26.77 -17.11 9.36
N LYS A 401 -27.01 -17.89 8.31
CA LYS A 401 -27.92 -19.04 8.25
C LYS A 401 -27.15 -20.34 8.07
N GLN A 402 -26.19 -20.60 8.96
CA GLN A 402 -25.32 -21.77 8.87
C GLN A 402 -26.16 -23.07 8.84
N ILE A 403 -27.12 -23.28 9.74
CA ILE A 403 -27.99 -24.48 9.68
C ILE A 403 -29.23 -24.20 8.83
N GLU A 404 -29.42 -24.98 7.77
CA GLU A 404 -30.66 -24.95 6.98
C GLU A 404 -31.86 -25.43 7.81
N THR A 405 -32.95 -24.67 7.78
CA THR A 405 -34.14 -24.93 8.62
C THR A 405 -35.44 -24.90 7.85
N VAL A 406 -36.42 -25.67 8.33
CA VAL A 406 -37.77 -25.76 7.76
C VAL A 406 -38.78 -25.53 8.87
N GLU A 407 -39.66 -24.54 8.72
CA GLU A 407 -40.80 -24.36 9.61
C GLU A 407 -41.97 -25.21 9.12
N MET A 408 -42.44 -26.15 9.95
CA MET A 408 -43.53 -27.08 9.64
C MET A 408 -44.12 -27.67 10.92
N GLY A 409 -45.42 -27.93 10.95
CA GLY A 409 -46.09 -28.54 12.10
C GLY A 409 -46.04 -27.69 13.38
N GLY A 410 -45.80 -26.38 13.25
CA GLY A 410 -45.70 -25.43 14.37
C GLY A 410 -44.32 -25.32 15.01
N SER A 411 -43.27 -25.85 14.38
CA SER A 411 -41.89 -25.78 14.87
C SER A 411 -40.89 -25.51 13.75
N ILE A 412 -39.72 -24.98 14.09
CA ILE A 412 -38.60 -24.76 13.15
C ILE A 412 -37.61 -25.92 13.30
N TRP A 413 -37.54 -26.78 12.28
CA TRP A 413 -36.75 -28.00 12.26
C TRP A 413 -35.43 -27.80 11.54
N MET A 414 -34.38 -28.54 11.94
CA MET A 414 -33.20 -28.71 11.10
C MET A 414 -33.55 -29.52 9.83
N ALA A 415 -33.05 -29.09 8.68
CA ALA A 415 -33.28 -29.76 7.39
C ALA A 415 -32.60 -31.13 7.29
N PHE A 416 -31.59 -31.41 8.12
CA PHE A 416 -30.90 -32.70 8.25
C PHE A 416 -30.99 -33.27 9.67
N ASN A 417 -30.76 -34.59 9.80
CA ASN A 417 -30.59 -35.21 11.12
C ASN A 417 -29.27 -34.73 11.74
N ALA A 418 -29.25 -34.58 13.06
CA ALA A 418 -28.06 -34.12 13.78
C ALA A 418 -26.88 -35.07 13.62
N ARG A 419 -25.66 -34.50 13.62
CA ARG A 419 -24.40 -35.27 13.65
C ARG A 419 -23.64 -35.08 14.95
N SER A 420 -23.53 -33.86 15.46
CA SER A 420 -23.02 -33.60 16.80
C SER A 420 -23.56 -32.27 17.35
N ARG A 421 -23.03 -31.81 18.48
CA ARG A 421 -23.28 -30.45 18.95
C ARG A 421 -22.48 -29.40 18.17
N ASP A 422 -21.37 -29.80 17.57
CA ASP A 422 -20.47 -28.87 16.89
C ASP A 422 -21.04 -28.51 15.51
N LEU A 423 -20.98 -27.22 15.18
CA LEU A 423 -21.50 -26.73 13.90
C LEU A 423 -20.73 -27.35 12.74
N GLU A 424 -19.41 -27.44 12.80
CA GLU A 424 -18.58 -28.00 11.72
C GLU A 424 -18.90 -29.46 11.36
N ASP A 425 -19.49 -30.23 12.28
CA ASP A 425 -19.85 -31.63 12.04
C ASP A 425 -21.21 -31.80 11.34
N GLN A 426 -22.04 -30.75 11.28
CA GLN A 426 -23.39 -30.86 10.71
C GLN A 426 -23.36 -31.08 9.20
N VAL A 427 -24.51 -31.50 8.68
CA VAL A 427 -24.73 -31.58 7.24
C VAL A 427 -25.26 -30.22 6.76
N TYR A 428 -24.59 -29.66 5.76
CA TYR A 428 -24.92 -28.38 5.14
C TYR A 428 -25.28 -28.56 3.67
N PRO A 429 -26.23 -27.77 3.13
CA PRO A 429 -26.43 -27.65 1.69
C PRO A 429 -25.11 -27.32 0.98
N LEU A 430 -24.81 -28.05 -0.10
CA LEU A 430 -23.72 -27.66 -0.99
C LEU A 430 -24.20 -26.51 -1.88
N ASP A 431 -23.28 -25.61 -2.27
CA ASP A 431 -23.62 -24.47 -3.12
C ASP A 431 -24.35 -24.91 -4.40
N GLY A 432 -25.48 -24.24 -4.68
CA GLY A 432 -26.35 -24.56 -5.82
C GLY A 432 -27.15 -25.86 -5.70
N THR A 433 -27.09 -26.56 -4.56
CA THR A 433 -27.78 -27.84 -4.34
C THR A 433 -28.90 -27.70 -3.31
N THR A 434 -30.08 -28.25 -3.60
CA THR A 434 -31.21 -28.31 -2.68
C THR A 434 -31.07 -29.46 -1.67
N VAL A 435 -31.77 -29.36 -0.53
CA VAL A 435 -31.84 -30.46 0.47
C VAL A 435 -32.32 -31.77 -0.16
N GLU A 436 -33.28 -31.70 -1.09
CA GLU A 436 -33.78 -32.86 -1.83
C GLU A 436 -32.72 -33.49 -2.73
N GLU A 437 -31.98 -32.68 -3.50
CA GLU A 437 -30.87 -33.17 -4.33
C GLU A 437 -29.77 -33.83 -3.50
N MET A 438 -29.49 -33.32 -2.31
CA MET A 438 -28.54 -33.97 -1.40
C MET A 438 -29.03 -35.35 -0.95
N TYR A 439 -30.30 -35.49 -0.55
CA TYR A 439 -30.85 -36.81 -0.20
C TYR A 439 -30.98 -37.73 -1.42
N ARG A 440 -31.21 -37.17 -2.61
CA ARG A 440 -31.32 -37.93 -3.86
C ARG A 440 -29.96 -38.45 -4.34
N ASN A 441 -28.93 -37.60 -4.35
CA ASN A 441 -27.65 -37.88 -5.01
C ASN A 441 -26.54 -38.27 -4.01
N GLY A 442 -26.67 -37.86 -2.76
CA GLY A 442 -25.68 -38.03 -1.68
C GLY A 442 -26.33 -38.49 -0.38
N TRP A 443 -27.16 -39.54 -0.43
CA TRP A 443 -27.94 -39.97 0.71
C TRP A 443 -27.07 -40.30 1.94
N VAL A 444 -26.01 -41.10 1.76
CA VAL A 444 -25.10 -41.53 2.86
C VAL A 444 -24.45 -40.36 3.59
N SER A 445 -24.05 -39.31 2.87
CA SER A 445 -23.49 -38.10 3.48
C SER A 445 -24.54 -37.22 4.17
N SER A 446 -25.83 -37.44 3.86
CA SER A 446 -26.95 -36.60 4.33
C SER A 446 -27.79 -37.21 5.46
N ILE A 447 -27.64 -38.51 5.77
CA ILE A 447 -28.53 -39.21 6.72
C ILE A 447 -28.35 -38.83 8.19
N GLY A 448 -27.22 -38.21 8.55
CA GLY A 448 -26.88 -37.86 9.93
C GLY A 448 -26.53 -39.05 10.82
N GLY A 449 -26.57 -38.82 12.13
CA GLY A 449 -26.16 -39.77 13.16
C GLY A 449 -27.28 -40.59 13.79
N LEU A 450 -26.88 -41.64 14.52
CA LEU A 450 -27.71 -42.29 15.54
C LEU A 450 -27.20 -41.93 16.94
N PHE A 451 -28.11 -41.83 17.90
CA PHE A 451 -27.81 -41.47 19.27
C PHE A 451 -28.52 -42.44 20.22
N GLN A 452 -27.92 -42.62 21.39
CA GLN A 452 -28.57 -43.23 22.54
C GLN A 452 -29.23 -42.14 23.38
N TYR A 453 -30.32 -42.50 24.06
CA TYR A 453 -31.12 -41.54 24.81
C TYR A 453 -30.32 -40.90 25.96
N GLY A 454 -30.40 -39.57 26.09
CA GLY A 454 -29.61 -38.82 27.07
C GLY A 454 -28.11 -38.76 26.82
N ARG A 455 -27.63 -39.17 25.65
CA ARG A 455 -26.19 -39.12 25.30
C ARG A 455 -25.92 -38.16 24.15
N LYS A 456 -24.71 -37.60 24.14
CA LYS A 456 -24.34 -36.52 23.22
C LYS A 456 -23.57 -36.96 21.99
N TYR A 457 -22.82 -38.07 22.07
CA TYR A 457 -21.95 -38.46 20.95
C TYR A 457 -22.71 -39.34 19.96
N MET A 458 -22.47 -39.04 18.68
CA MET A 458 -23.03 -39.77 17.57
C MET A 458 -22.42 -41.16 17.41
N TYR A 459 -23.26 -42.07 16.97
CA TYR A 459 -22.94 -43.36 16.44
C TYR A 459 -23.15 -43.38 14.93
N THR A 460 -22.13 -43.80 14.20
CA THR A 460 -22.19 -43.93 12.74
C THR A 460 -23.18 -45.03 12.37
N PRO A 461 -24.24 -44.75 11.58
CA PRO A 461 -25.33 -45.70 11.35
C PRO A 461 -24.87 -47.07 10.83
N TRP A 462 -23.85 -47.09 9.97
CA TRP A 462 -23.32 -48.30 9.32
C TRP A 462 -22.13 -48.96 10.05
N GLN A 463 -21.84 -48.58 11.29
CA GLN A 463 -20.79 -49.21 12.10
C GLN A 463 -21.37 -50.11 13.18
N GLY A 464 -20.78 -51.29 13.36
CA GLY A 464 -21.07 -52.17 14.49
C GLY A 464 -20.20 -51.79 15.69
N TYR A 465 -20.74 -51.96 16.91
CA TYR A 465 -20.06 -51.59 18.14
C TYR A 465 -20.09 -52.76 19.14
N ASN A 466 -18.96 -53.02 19.81
CA ASN A 466 -18.86 -54.07 20.84
C ASN A 466 -17.99 -53.57 22.02
N PRO A 467 -18.53 -53.51 23.26
CA PRO A 467 -19.93 -53.67 23.62
C PRO A 467 -20.79 -52.47 23.15
N SER A 468 -22.04 -52.71 22.79
CA SER A 468 -22.94 -51.68 22.21
C SER A 468 -23.78 -50.91 23.23
N ASN A 469 -23.83 -51.32 24.49
CA ASN A 469 -24.70 -50.71 25.50
C ASN A 469 -24.24 -49.32 26.00
N ASN A 470 -22.93 -49.04 25.98
CA ASN A 470 -22.37 -47.70 26.28
C ASN A 470 -21.00 -47.51 25.61
N LEU A 471 -21.01 -47.36 24.28
CA LEU A 471 -19.77 -47.16 23.55
C LEU A 471 -19.15 -45.80 23.92
N GLY A 472 -17.89 -45.85 24.35
CA GLY A 472 -17.12 -44.68 24.80
C GLY A 472 -17.38 -44.29 26.25
N ASN A 473 -18.11 -45.11 27.02
CA ASN A 473 -18.46 -44.87 28.42
C ASN A 473 -19.03 -43.46 28.66
N GLN A 474 -20.00 -43.09 27.83
CA GLN A 474 -20.57 -41.75 27.84
C GLN A 474 -21.41 -41.52 29.09
N THR A 475 -21.33 -40.29 29.61
CA THR A 475 -22.23 -39.82 30.67
C THR A 475 -23.61 -39.58 30.08
N ALA A 476 -24.64 -40.08 30.74
CA ALA A 476 -26.03 -39.89 30.34
C ALA A 476 -26.67 -38.74 31.13
N ASP A 477 -27.41 -37.89 30.44
CA ASP A 477 -28.24 -36.82 30.97
C ASP A 477 -29.67 -37.05 30.51
N ILE A 478 -30.42 -37.86 31.26
CA ILE A 478 -31.71 -38.38 30.83
C ILE A 478 -32.82 -37.42 31.28
N PRO A 479 -33.63 -36.84 30.37
CA PRO A 479 -33.68 -37.15 28.95
C PRO A 479 -32.66 -36.43 28.08
N TRP A 480 -32.48 -35.11 28.23
CA TRP A 480 -31.40 -34.23 27.71
C TRP A 480 -31.67 -32.84 28.31
N GLN A 481 -31.39 -32.65 29.60
CA GLN A 481 -31.75 -31.42 30.33
C GLN A 481 -30.69 -30.32 30.22
N ASN A 482 -29.42 -30.73 30.14
CA ASN A 482 -28.26 -29.86 30.13
C ASN A 482 -27.72 -29.71 28.71
N ASP A 483 -27.48 -28.47 28.30
CA ASP A 483 -26.92 -28.18 26.97
C ASP A 483 -25.61 -28.94 26.73
N THR A 484 -24.77 -29.12 27.76
CA THR A 484 -23.47 -29.84 27.67
C THR A 484 -23.58 -31.31 27.23
N HIS A 485 -24.78 -31.88 27.31
CA HIS A 485 -25.10 -33.24 26.87
C HIS A 485 -26.08 -33.27 25.69
N MET A 486 -26.48 -32.10 25.17
CA MET A 486 -27.35 -31.97 24.02
C MET A 486 -26.57 -32.34 22.74
N PRO A 487 -27.05 -33.31 21.95
CA PRO A 487 -26.46 -33.69 20.66
C PRO A 487 -26.85 -32.74 19.51
N CYS A 488 -27.72 -31.77 19.78
CA CYS A 488 -28.10 -30.73 18.83
C CYS A 488 -27.14 -29.53 18.94
N PRO A 489 -26.89 -28.80 17.84
CA PRO A 489 -26.09 -27.57 17.87
C PRO A 489 -26.63 -26.51 18.81
N GLU A 490 -25.78 -25.55 19.16
CA GLU A 490 -26.18 -24.40 19.97
C GLU A 490 -27.39 -23.67 19.34
N GLY A 491 -28.37 -23.30 20.17
CA GLY A 491 -29.65 -22.75 19.71
C GLY A 491 -30.69 -23.79 19.29
N TYR A 492 -30.37 -25.08 19.30
CA TYR A 492 -31.28 -26.19 18.97
C TYR A 492 -31.43 -27.18 20.13
N ARG A 493 -32.50 -27.98 20.10
CA ARG A 493 -32.80 -29.03 21.08
C ARG A 493 -33.50 -30.24 20.45
N VAL A 494 -33.54 -31.35 21.17
CA VAL A 494 -34.35 -32.51 20.81
C VAL A 494 -35.85 -32.12 20.88
N PRO A 495 -36.68 -32.52 19.91
CA PRO A 495 -38.10 -32.19 19.89
C PRO A 495 -38.86 -32.92 21.00
N THR A 496 -39.87 -32.25 21.54
CA THR A 496 -40.83 -32.83 22.47
C THR A 496 -41.71 -33.87 21.77
N ARG A 497 -42.43 -34.65 22.58
CA ARG A 497 -43.40 -35.61 22.06
C ARG A 497 -44.55 -34.90 21.33
N SER A 498 -44.97 -33.74 21.84
CA SER A 498 -46.04 -32.95 21.23
C SER A 498 -45.64 -32.36 19.87
N GLU A 499 -44.41 -31.86 19.73
CA GLU A 499 -43.91 -31.31 18.46
C GLU A 499 -43.81 -32.40 17.39
N LEU A 500 -43.27 -33.57 17.73
CA LEU A 500 -43.24 -34.71 16.81
C LEU A 500 -44.65 -35.22 16.49
N ASN A 501 -45.57 -35.30 17.46
CA ASN A 501 -46.96 -35.70 17.17
C ASN A 501 -47.69 -34.67 16.29
N SER A 502 -47.35 -33.38 16.42
CA SER A 502 -47.92 -32.32 15.58
C SER A 502 -47.53 -32.53 14.13
N LEU A 503 -46.24 -32.74 13.85
CA LEU A 503 -45.75 -32.99 12.50
C LEU A 503 -46.08 -34.40 11.99
N LEU A 504 -46.00 -35.42 12.84
CA LEU A 504 -46.14 -36.85 12.51
C LEU A 504 -47.26 -37.47 13.36
N PRO A 505 -48.55 -37.22 13.07
CA PRO A 505 -49.65 -37.75 13.88
C PRO A 505 -49.65 -39.28 13.92
N LYS A 506 -49.74 -39.85 15.12
CA LYS A 506 -49.79 -41.32 15.29
C LYS A 506 -50.97 -41.94 14.53
N ASN A 507 -50.76 -43.14 14.01
CA ASN A 507 -51.69 -43.92 13.17
C ASN A 507 -52.01 -43.29 11.81
N GLN A 508 -51.37 -42.18 11.43
CA GLN A 508 -51.53 -41.61 10.10
C GLN A 508 -50.86 -42.52 9.05
N GLU A 509 -51.61 -42.92 8.03
CA GLU A 509 -51.05 -43.66 6.90
C GLU A 509 -50.24 -42.72 5.99
N ILE A 510 -49.05 -43.16 5.59
CA ILE A 510 -48.15 -42.48 4.67
C ILE A 510 -47.57 -43.47 3.64
N PRO A 511 -47.30 -43.06 2.39
CA PRO A 511 -47.64 -41.78 1.75
C PRO A 511 -49.12 -41.43 1.78
N GLY A 512 -49.44 -40.15 1.82
CA GLY A 512 -50.81 -39.67 2.01
C GLY A 512 -50.87 -38.20 2.41
N THR A 513 -52.08 -37.67 2.53
CA THR A 513 -52.32 -36.28 2.96
C THR A 513 -53.04 -36.26 4.30
N TYR A 514 -52.63 -35.38 5.20
CA TYR A 514 -53.22 -35.23 6.53
C TYR A 514 -53.09 -33.81 7.06
N ILE A 515 -53.75 -33.56 8.18
CA ILE A 515 -53.68 -32.29 8.90
C ILE A 515 -52.74 -32.46 10.11
N ALA A 516 -51.69 -31.66 10.16
CA ALA A 516 -50.77 -31.59 11.28
C ALA A 516 -51.46 -31.00 12.53
N GLY A 517 -50.84 -31.16 13.70
CA GLY A 517 -51.41 -30.72 14.99
C GLY A 517 -51.67 -29.21 15.07
N ASN A 518 -50.97 -28.40 14.28
CA ASN A 518 -51.17 -26.96 14.15
C ASN A 518 -52.24 -26.56 13.10
N GLY A 519 -52.86 -27.53 12.41
CA GLY A 519 -53.85 -27.30 11.35
C GLY A 519 -53.29 -27.23 9.93
N GLU A 520 -51.96 -27.29 9.77
CA GLU A 520 -51.29 -27.24 8.47
C GLU A 520 -51.57 -28.51 7.65
N LYS A 521 -51.81 -28.35 6.35
CA LYS A 521 -52.07 -29.49 5.45
C LYS A 521 -50.74 -30.05 4.91
N ILE A 522 -50.44 -31.30 5.24
CA ILE A 522 -49.19 -31.97 4.89
C ILE A 522 -49.43 -33.12 3.91
N THR A 523 -48.69 -33.13 2.81
CA THR A 523 -48.57 -34.27 1.90
C THR A 523 -47.26 -35.03 2.17
N ALA A 524 -47.34 -36.29 2.55
CA ALA A 524 -46.19 -37.18 2.69
C ALA A 524 -46.01 -38.05 1.43
N THR A 525 -44.80 -38.10 0.89
CA THR A 525 -44.43 -38.91 -0.28
C THR A 525 -43.17 -39.73 -0.01
N LEU A 526 -43.14 -40.99 -0.44
CA LEU A 526 -41.98 -41.87 -0.33
C LEU A 526 -41.14 -41.77 -1.60
N HIS A 527 -39.83 -41.61 -1.45
CA HIS A 527 -38.88 -41.44 -2.54
C HIS A 527 -37.69 -42.38 -2.41
N VAL A 528 -37.04 -42.64 -3.53
CA VAL A 528 -35.80 -43.42 -3.64
C VAL A 528 -34.70 -42.52 -4.17
N GLY A 529 -33.56 -42.45 -3.47
CA GLY A 529 -32.35 -41.80 -3.97
C GLY A 529 -31.72 -42.55 -5.14
N GLU A 530 -30.83 -41.87 -5.87
CA GLU A 530 -30.12 -42.41 -7.03
C GLU A 530 -28.99 -43.37 -6.63
N GLY A 531 -28.85 -44.46 -7.37
CA GLY A 531 -27.80 -45.46 -7.19
C GLY A 531 -28.09 -46.51 -6.11
N THR A 532 -27.14 -47.44 -5.94
CA THR A 532 -27.22 -48.51 -4.95
C THR A 532 -26.55 -48.09 -3.65
N LEU A 533 -27.22 -48.25 -2.51
CA LEU A 533 -26.62 -47.96 -1.21
C LEU A 533 -25.47 -48.93 -0.92
N THR A 534 -24.24 -48.41 -0.88
CA THR A 534 -23.07 -49.12 -0.36
C THR A 534 -22.32 -48.19 0.59
N THR A 535 -22.27 -48.56 1.86
CA THR A 535 -21.55 -47.78 2.87
C THR A 535 -20.06 -48.18 2.91
N PRO A 536 -19.18 -47.35 3.52
CA PRO A 536 -17.76 -47.67 3.65
C PRO A 536 -17.45 -49.02 4.33
N THR A 537 -18.36 -49.52 5.18
CA THR A 537 -18.24 -50.82 5.87
C THR A 537 -18.91 -51.98 5.11
N GLY A 538 -19.39 -51.73 3.88
CA GLY A 538 -20.04 -52.73 3.04
C GLY A 538 -21.51 -53.01 3.37
N VAL A 539 -22.13 -52.25 4.29
CA VAL A 539 -23.58 -52.36 4.53
C VAL A 539 -24.34 -51.86 3.31
N THR A 540 -25.31 -52.65 2.85
CA THR A 540 -26.20 -52.36 1.72
C THR A 540 -27.65 -52.15 2.17
N GLY A 541 -28.48 -51.59 1.30
CA GLY A 541 -29.91 -51.31 1.53
C GLY A 541 -30.51 -50.47 0.42
N THR A 542 -31.61 -49.75 0.70
CA THR A 542 -32.19 -48.76 -0.22
C THR A 542 -32.10 -47.36 0.34
N GLN A 543 -31.93 -46.37 -0.54
CA GLN A 543 -31.77 -44.96 -0.19
C GLN A 543 -33.16 -44.28 -0.06
N HIS A 544 -34.04 -44.83 0.76
CA HIS A 544 -35.39 -44.28 0.91
C HIS A 544 -35.42 -43.07 1.84
N TYR A 545 -36.31 -42.15 1.52
CA TYR A 545 -36.67 -41.03 2.39
C TYR A 545 -38.14 -40.65 2.19
N VAL A 546 -38.75 -40.07 3.23
CA VAL A 546 -40.10 -39.52 3.14
C VAL A 546 -39.98 -38.00 3.08
N LYS A 547 -40.62 -37.40 2.08
CA LYS A 547 -40.75 -35.95 1.91
C LYS A 547 -42.13 -35.53 2.41
N PHE A 548 -42.15 -34.71 3.44
CA PHE A 548 -43.34 -34.06 4.00
C PHE A 548 -43.40 -32.65 3.44
N THR A 549 -44.43 -32.33 2.67
CA THR A 549 -44.60 -31.02 2.04
C THR A 549 -45.81 -30.33 2.63
N SER A 550 -45.62 -29.10 3.08
CA SER A 550 -46.72 -28.19 3.44
C SER A 550 -47.41 -27.72 2.17
N GLU A 551 -48.67 -28.07 2.01
CA GLU A 551 -49.48 -27.54 0.89
C GLU A 551 -49.75 -26.05 1.06
N ASP A 552 -49.69 -25.54 2.30
CA ASP A 552 -49.98 -24.15 2.62
C ASP A 552 -48.80 -23.21 2.30
N THR A 553 -47.56 -23.69 2.49
CA THR A 553 -46.34 -22.86 2.31
C THR A 553 -45.43 -23.31 1.17
N GLY A 554 -45.63 -24.52 0.64
CA GLY A 554 -44.72 -25.15 -0.33
C GLY A 554 -43.37 -25.61 0.26
N ARG A 555 -43.11 -25.35 1.55
CA ARG A 555 -41.91 -25.82 2.25
C ARG A 555 -41.99 -27.33 2.48
N TYR A 556 -40.84 -27.99 2.53
CA TYR A 556 -40.78 -29.44 2.73
C TYR A 556 -39.68 -29.84 3.72
N LEU A 557 -39.95 -30.91 4.49
CA LEU A 557 -38.98 -31.58 5.36
C LEU A 557 -38.76 -33.02 4.87
N ILE A 558 -37.50 -33.44 4.82
CA ILE A 558 -37.14 -34.81 4.44
C ILE A 558 -36.66 -35.60 5.66
N ILE A 559 -37.27 -36.77 5.89
CA ILE A 559 -36.84 -37.74 6.90
C ILE A 559 -36.28 -38.97 6.17
N PRO A 560 -34.96 -39.22 6.23
CA PRO A 560 -34.38 -40.42 5.64
C PRO A 560 -34.79 -41.66 6.44
N LEU A 561 -35.02 -42.78 5.74
CA LEU A 561 -35.22 -44.09 6.38
C LEU A 561 -33.86 -44.67 6.80
N ALA A 562 -33.19 -43.98 7.73
CA ALA A 562 -31.84 -44.27 8.22
C ALA A 562 -31.77 -45.49 9.15
N GLY A 563 -32.92 -46.07 9.53
CA GLY A 563 -32.99 -47.24 10.39
C GLY A 563 -32.85 -46.92 11.88
N GLY A 564 -32.51 -47.96 12.64
CA GLY A 564 -32.25 -47.89 14.08
C GLY A 564 -31.70 -49.23 14.60
N LYS A 565 -31.09 -49.24 15.79
CA LYS A 565 -30.50 -50.46 16.38
C LYS A 565 -30.97 -50.65 17.82
N GLY A 566 -31.12 -51.90 18.24
CA GLY A 566 -31.46 -52.23 19.64
C GLY A 566 -30.31 -51.98 20.62
N ASP A 567 -30.64 -52.01 21.91
CA ASP A 567 -29.75 -51.72 23.07
C ASP A 567 -28.48 -52.56 23.16
N LYS A 568 -28.50 -53.77 22.62
CA LYS A 568 -27.37 -54.72 22.62
C LYS A 568 -26.94 -55.12 21.22
N SER A 569 -27.40 -54.41 20.20
CA SER A 569 -27.12 -54.76 18.82
C SER A 569 -25.67 -54.44 18.48
N THR A 570 -24.89 -55.45 18.13
CA THR A 570 -23.51 -55.29 17.61
C THR A 570 -23.48 -55.19 16.09
N THR A 571 -24.65 -55.28 15.43
CA THR A 571 -24.78 -55.23 13.97
C THR A 571 -24.30 -53.90 13.40
N ASN A 572 -23.65 -53.96 12.25
CA ASN A 572 -23.34 -52.78 11.45
C ASN A 572 -24.56 -52.28 10.65
N ASN A 573 -25.58 -53.11 10.41
CA ASN A 573 -26.73 -52.75 9.57
C ASN A 573 -27.94 -52.25 10.39
N PRO A 574 -28.33 -50.96 10.28
CA PRO A 574 -29.48 -50.40 10.99
C PRO A 574 -30.83 -50.65 10.29
N SER A 575 -30.86 -51.45 9.22
CA SER A 575 -32.01 -51.64 8.33
C SER A 575 -32.33 -50.41 7.46
N PHE A 576 -31.32 -49.92 6.72
CA PHE A 576 -31.49 -48.81 5.78
C PHE A 576 -32.63 -49.04 4.79
N GLY A 577 -33.40 -47.98 4.56
CA GLY A 577 -34.51 -47.98 3.60
C GLY A 577 -35.80 -48.63 4.10
N LYS A 578 -35.77 -49.27 5.28
CA LYS A 578 -36.94 -49.97 5.85
C LYS A 578 -37.71 -49.14 6.87
N ARG A 579 -37.04 -48.27 7.62
CA ARG A 579 -37.69 -47.48 8.68
C ARG A 579 -36.92 -46.22 9.01
N ALA A 580 -37.61 -45.22 9.55
CA ALA A 580 -37.01 -44.15 10.32
C ALA A 580 -37.41 -44.29 11.79
N VAL A 581 -36.48 -44.02 12.70
CA VAL A 581 -36.73 -43.99 14.15
C VAL A 581 -36.18 -42.68 14.68
N LEU A 582 -37.05 -41.87 15.29
CA LEU A 582 -36.72 -40.55 15.83
C LEU A 582 -36.95 -40.52 17.33
N TRP A 583 -35.96 -40.05 18.08
CA TRP A 583 -36.11 -39.79 19.51
C TRP A 583 -36.96 -38.55 19.78
N THR A 584 -37.71 -38.59 20.88
CA THR A 584 -38.31 -37.41 21.51
C THR A 584 -37.47 -37.00 22.73
N SER A 585 -37.65 -35.80 23.27
CA SER A 585 -37.00 -35.36 24.52
C SER A 585 -37.69 -35.90 25.78
N GLU A 586 -38.64 -36.84 25.64
CA GLU A 586 -39.54 -37.23 26.72
C GLU A 586 -39.57 -38.75 26.97
N ARG A 587 -39.76 -39.09 28.23
CA ARG A 587 -39.92 -40.49 28.69
C ARG A 587 -41.06 -40.68 29.68
N ASN A 588 -41.87 -39.64 29.89
CA ASN A 588 -42.95 -39.67 30.85
C ASN A 588 -43.96 -40.76 30.46
N GLY A 589 -44.32 -41.62 31.42
CA GLY A 589 -45.20 -42.77 31.18
C GLY A 589 -44.52 -44.00 30.57
N CYS A 590 -43.20 -44.00 30.36
CA CYS A 590 -42.45 -45.19 29.95
C CYS A 590 -41.99 -46.03 31.17
N PRO A 591 -41.87 -47.36 31.02
CA PRO A 591 -41.17 -48.20 31.98
C PRO A 591 -39.73 -47.74 32.23
N GLY A 592 -39.13 -48.19 33.33
CA GLY A 592 -37.71 -47.94 33.63
C GLY A 592 -36.80 -48.39 32.48
N GLY A 593 -35.91 -47.50 32.01
CA GLY A 593 -35.01 -47.77 30.89
C GLY A 593 -35.60 -47.54 29.48
N TYR A 594 -36.80 -46.98 29.36
CA TYR A 594 -37.44 -46.70 28.06
C TYR A 594 -37.76 -45.22 27.88
N ALA A 595 -37.80 -44.78 26.62
CA ALA A 595 -38.21 -43.45 26.20
C ALA A 595 -39.08 -43.49 24.92
N TRP A 596 -39.74 -42.38 24.59
CA TRP A 596 -40.64 -42.31 23.44
C TRP A 596 -39.90 -42.05 22.13
N THR A 597 -40.34 -42.72 21.08
CA THR A 597 -39.84 -42.59 19.70
C THR A 597 -40.99 -42.56 18.69
N TYR A 598 -40.74 -41.91 17.56
CA TYR A 598 -41.61 -41.94 16.38
C TYR A 598 -40.99 -42.82 15.29
N TRP A 599 -41.80 -43.70 14.73
CA TRP A 599 -41.40 -44.69 13.75
C TRP A 599 -42.17 -44.46 12.45
N LEU A 600 -41.45 -44.59 11.33
CA LEU A 600 -42.02 -44.73 9.99
C LEU A 600 -41.70 -46.16 9.48
N PRO A 601 -42.42 -47.20 9.94
CA PRO A 601 -42.01 -48.60 9.75
C PRO A 601 -42.50 -49.17 8.42
N PHE A 602 -41.88 -48.77 7.31
CA PHE A 602 -42.22 -49.31 5.98
C PHE A 602 -41.92 -50.82 5.87
N GLU A 603 -40.80 -51.28 6.44
CA GLU A 603 -40.38 -52.68 6.43
C GLU A 603 -40.37 -53.33 5.04
N GLY A 604 -40.05 -52.53 4.01
CA GLY A 604 -40.04 -52.96 2.61
C GLY A 604 -41.41 -52.90 1.91
N LYS A 605 -42.41 -52.28 2.52
CA LYS A 605 -43.70 -51.95 1.89
C LYS A 605 -43.67 -50.53 1.32
N GLU A 606 -44.65 -50.23 0.46
CA GLU A 606 -44.86 -48.90 -0.14
C GLU A 606 -45.66 -47.94 0.76
N THR A 607 -46.38 -48.47 1.75
CA THR A 607 -47.17 -47.70 2.72
C THR A 607 -46.93 -48.17 4.15
N THR A 608 -47.12 -47.27 5.11
CA THR A 608 -47.05 -47.57 6.54
C THR A 608 -47.89 -46.60 7.36
N ALA A 609 -48.17 -46.95 8.61
CA ALA A 609 -48.75 -46.03 9.59
C ALA A 609 -47.66 -45.49 10.51
N ILE A 610 -47.65 -44.17 10.71
CA ILE A 610 -46.78 -43.51 11.70
C ILE A 610 -47.06 -44.12 13.07
N ALA A 611 -46.03 -44.62 13.74
CA ALA A 611 -46.19 -45.30 15.01
C ALA A 611 -45.37 -44.61 16.11
N GLU A 612 -46.03 -44.31 17.21
CA GLU A 612 -45.36 -43.92 18.45
C GLU A 612 -45.06 -45.18 19.27
N ARG A 613 -43.80 -45.37 19.65
CA ARG A 613 -43.33 -46.57 20.35
C ARG A 613 -42.37 -46.24 21.47
N GLN A 614 -42.35 -47.10 22.47
CA GLN A 614 -41.33 -47.10 23.50
C GLN A 614 -40.09 -47.82 22.98
N LEU A 615 -38.91 -47.27 23.23
CA LEU A 615 -37.64 -47.85 22.85
C LEU A 615 -36.67 -47.77 24.05
N GLN A 616 -35.86 -48.80 24.24
CA GLN A 616 -34.82 -48.83 25.28
C GLN A 616 -33.88 -47.64 25.11
N MET A 617 -33.50 -46.98 26.20
CA MET A 617 -32.65 -45.80 26.17
C MET A 617 -31.26 -46.06 25.58
N GLU A 618 -30.76 -47.28 25.75
CA GLU A 618 -29.50 -47.75 25.18
C GLU A 618 -29.62 -48.13 23.70
N ALA A 619 -30.81 -48.09 23.10
CA ALA A 619 -30.97 -48.27 21.66
C ALA A 619 -30.47 -47.04 20.88
N PHE A 620 -30.32 -47.20 19.57
CA PHE A 620 -29.77 -46.19 18.69
C PHE A 620 -30.84 -45.71 17.69
N ALA A 621 -31.15 -44.42 17.72
CA ALA A 621 -32.10 -43.79 16.81
C ALA A 621 -31.65 -42.38 16.40
N SER A 622 -32.19 -41.86 15.32
CA SER A 622 -31.83 -40.53 14.80
C SER A 622 -32.45 -39.41 15.62
N LEU A 623 -31.86 -38.22 15.47
CA LEU A 623 -32.35 -36.98 16.06
C LEU A 623 -32.60 -35.94 14.98
N ARG A 624 -33.81 -35.38 15.00
CA ARG A 624 -34.21 -34.27 14.15
C ARG A 624 -34.48 -33.07 15.04
N CYS A 625 -33.48 -32.22 15.24
CA CYS A 625 -33.55 -31.14 16.23
C CYS A 625 -34.47 -30.00 15.77
N VAL A 626 -34.99 -29.27 16.74
CA VAL A 626 -35.79 -28.06 16.57
C VAL A 626 -35.09 -26.85 17.18
N LYS A 627 -35.31 -25.67 16.61
CA LYS A 627 -34.81 -24.41 17.15
C LYS A 627 -35.46 -24.15 18.52
N LYS A 628 -34.67 -23.65 19.48
CA LYS A 628 -35.11 -23.41 20.86
C LYS A 628 -36.22 -22.37 20.96
#